data_AF-A0AB74LSC9-F1
#
_entry.id   AF-A0AB74LSC9-F1
#
_cell.length_a   1.000
_cell.length_b   1.000
_cell.length_c   1.000
_cell.angle_alpha   90.00
_cell.angle_beta   90.00
_cell.angle_gamma   90.00
#
_symmetry.space_group_name_H-M   'P 1'
#
loop_
_entity.id
_entity.type
_entity.pdbx_description
1 polymer ?
#
loop_
_entity_poly.entity_id
_entity_poly.type
_entity_poly.pdbx_seq_one_letter_code
_entity_poly.pdbx_strand_id
1 'polypeptide(L)'
;MTPNLMTRLTRLEGQAVPPPAAANTFTPGIRLLLLLLAVHTGSLRPKQSIAEGVARALGYQHVREMWAAMQADGTALIEWNCRHREAVTLLLRQRNGGPSAGMDHNEVAIQSLIADMPEAFQAYPYLVDAEPAISLATEWVSL
;
A
#
# COMPACT_ATOMS: atom_id res chain seq x y z
N MET A 1 -23.92 25.63 22.59
CA MET A 1 -22.75 25.28 21.78
C MET A 1 -22.63 23.77 21.78
N THR A 2 -22.91 23.12 20.65
CA THR A 2 -23.21 21.69 20.60
C THR A 2 -21.92 20.84 20.65
N PRO A 3 -21.79 19.91 21.61
CA PRO A 3 -20.60 19.06 21.81
C PRO A 3 -20.29 18.10 20.64
N ASN A 4 -21.09 18.13 19.58
CA ASN A 4 -21.03 17.18 18.47
C ASN A 4 -19.95 17.53 17.43
N LEU A 5 -19.51 18.79 17.34
CA LEU A 5 -18.45 19.19 16.40
C LEU A 5 -17.07 18.69 16.84
N MET A 6 -16.71 18.86 18.12
CA MET A 6 -15.44 18.34 18.63
C MET A 6 -15.39 16.81 18.54
N THR A 7 -16.43 16.09 18.94
CA THR A 7 -16.44 14.62 18.85
C THR A 7 -16.37 14.13 17.39
N ARG A 8 -16.98 14.85 16.44
CA ARG A 8 -16.83 14.55 15.01
C ARG A 8 -15.43 14.89 14.50
N LEU A 9 -14.81 15.96 14.97
CA LEU A 9 -13.42 16.31 14.66
C LEU A 9 -12.47 15.24 15.20
N THR A 10 -12.60 14.82 16.45
CA THR A 10 -11.77 13.76 17.05
C THR A 10 -11.98 12.41 16.37
N ARG A 11 -13.20 12.14 15.88
CA ARG A 11 -13.50 10.93 15.10
C ARG A 11 -12.94 10.99 13.67
N LEU A 12 -12.88 12.18 13.07
CA LEU A 12 -12.21 12.45 11.78
C LEU A 12 -10.68 12.47 11.92
N GLU A 13 -10.14 12.90 13.05
CA GLU A 13 -8.70 12.86 13.35
C GLU A 13 -8.22 11.44 13.72
N GLY A 14 -9.08 10.63 14.34
CA GLY A 14 -8.85 9.20 14.58
C GLY A 14 -9.01 8.33 13.33
N GLN A 15 -9.74 8.82 12.33
CA GLN A 15 -9.75 8.30 10.97
C GLN A 15 -8.87 9.21 10.12
N ALA A 16 -7.56 9.26 10.43
CA ALA A 16 -6.61 10.09 9.70
C ALA A 16 -6.76 9.85 8.18
N VAL A 17 -7.53 10.73 7.53
CA VAL A 17 -7.62 10.82 6.09
C VAL A 17 -6.21 11.18 5.68
N PRO A 18 -5.55 10.37 4.82
CA PRO A 18 -4.23 10.71 4.33
C PRO A 18 -4.25 12.16 3.85
N PRO A 19 -3.24 12.98 4.18
CA PRO A 19 -3.16 14.32 3.62
C PRO A 19 -3.31 14.21 2.10
N PRO A 20 -4.19 15.00 1.47
CA PRO A 20 -4.54 14.86 0.05
C PRO A 20 -3.31 14.99 -0.87
N ALA A 21 -2.23 15.61 -0.38
CA ALA A 21 -0.93 15.65 -1.04
C ALA A 21 -0.30 14.27 -1.28
N ALA A 22 -0.46 13.30 -0.36
CA ALA A 22 0.06 11.94 -0.53
C ALA A 22 -0.86 11.05 -1.36
N ALA A 23 -2.16 11.37 -1.41
CA ALA A 23 -3.12 10.58 -2.19
C ALA A 23 -2.82 10.65 -3.69
N ASN A 24 -2.29 11.77 -4.22
CA ASN A 24 -2.00 11.97 -5.65
C ASN A 24 -0.54 11.70 -6.06
N THR A 25 0.37 11.37 -5.13
CA THR A 25 1.78 11.10 -5.46
C THR A 25 2.01 9.70 -6.02
N PHE A 26 1.13 8.75 -5.68
CA PHE A 26 1.32 7.34 -6.05
C PHE A 26 0.60 6.99 -7.35
N THR A 27 1.36 6.48 -8.32
CA THR A 27 0.83 5.93 -9.57
C THR A 27 -0.12 4.75 -9.27
N PRO A 28 -1.05 4.42 -10.18
CA PRO A 28 -1.95 3.26 -10.00
C PRO A 28 -1.21 1.96 -9.67
N GLY A 29 -0.04 1.72 -10.29
CA GLY A 29 0.81 0.57 -9.98
C GLY A 29 1.34 0.56 -8.55
N ILE A 30 1.81 1.70 -8.03
CA ILE A 30 2.26 1.78 -6.64
C ILE A 30 1.08 1.58 -5.67
N ARG A 31 -0.10 2.13 -5.97
CA ARG A 31 -1.29 1.92 -5.14
C ARG A 31 -1.71 0.44 -5.08
N LEU A 32 -1.60 -0.26 -6.21
CA LEU A 32 -1.82 -1.71 -6.28
C LEU A 32 -0.82 -2.46 -5.39
N LEU A 33 0.47 -2.15 -5.50
CA LEU A 33 1.51 -2.78 -4.67
C LEU A 33 1.29 -2.54 -3.17
N LEU A 34 0.87 -1.33 -2.79
CA LEU A 34 0.53 -1.00 -1.41
C LEU A 34 -0.69 -1.80 -0.90
N LEU A 35 -1.71 -1.99 -1.74
CA LEU A 35 -2.86 -2.83 -1.40
C LEU A 35 -2.45 -4.29 -1.20
N LEU A 36 -1.63 -4.83 -2.11
CA LEU A 36 -1.13 -6.20 -2.02
C LEU A 36 -0.28 -6.41 -0.76
N LEU A 37 0.60 -5.46 -0.43
CA LEU A 37 1.34 -5.47 0.82
C LEU A 37 0.40 -5.46 2.03
N ALA A 38 -0.55 -4.53 2.07
CA ALA A 38 -1.49 -4.42 3.18
C ALA A 38 -2.25 -5.73 3.42
N VAL A 39 -2.74 -6.37 2.35
CA VAL A 39 -3.53 -7.60 2.43
C VAL A 39 -2.67 -8.79 2.82
N HIS A 40 -1.57 -9.05 2.10
CA HIS A 40 -0.81 -10.29 2.23
C HIS A 40 0.23 -10.28 3.35
N THR A 41 0.85 -9.13 3.60
CA THR A 41 1.90 -9.01 4.64
C THR A 41 1.40 -8.23 5.86
N GLY A 42 0.57 -7.22 5.62
CA GLY A 42 -0.03 -6.40 6.65
C GLY A 42 -1.21 -7.04 7.37
N SER A 43 -1.71 -8.20 6.91
CA SER A 43 -2.91 -8.85 7.45
C SER A 43 -4.08 -7.87 7.60
N LEU A 44 -4.37 -7.12 6.52
CA LEU A 44 -5.47 -6.16 6.47
C LEU A 44 -6.81 -6.90 6.67
N ARG A 45 -7.58 -6.46 7.66
CA ARG A 45 -8.94 -6.97 7.89
C ARG A 45 -9.98 -6.11 7.18
N PRO A 46 -11.15 -6.67 6.83
CA PRO A 46 -12.25 -5.88 6.30
C PRO A 46 -12.56 -4.69 7.21
N LYS A 47 -12.84 -3.53 6.62
CA LYS A 47 -13.12 -2.25 7.31
C LYS A 47 -11.92 -1.58 8.00
N GLN A 48 -10.71 -2.14 7.93
CA GLN A 48 -9.49 -1.45 8.34
C GLN A 48 -8.98 -0.54 7.21
N SER A 49 -8.28 0.53 7.59
CA SER A 49 -7.61 1.41 6.63
C SER A 49 -6.47 0.66 5.93
N ILE A 50 -6.35 0.81 4.60
CA ILE A 50 -5.21 0.28 3.83
C ILE A 50 -3.90 0.76 4.44
N ALA A 51 -3.83 2.02 4.86
CA ALA A 51 -2.63 2.59 5.47
C ALA A 51 -2.20 1.80 6.72
N GLU A 52 -3.14 1.27 7.52
CA GLU A 52 -2.82 0.44 8.71
C GLU A 52 -2.29 -0.94 8.31
N GLY A 53 -2.76 -1.49 7.19
CA GLY A 53 -2.15 -2.69 6.61
C GLY A 53 -0.74 -2.40 6.11
N VAL A 54 -0.53 -1.30 5.37
CA VAL A 54 0.79 -0.90 4.87
C VAL A 54 1.76 -0.62 6.02
N ALA A 55 1.35 0.13 7.03
CA ALA A 55 2.19 0.44 8.19
C ALA A 55 2.73 -0.85 8.84
N ARG A 56 1.84 -1.83 9.07
CA ARG A 56 2.23 -3.15 9.59
C ARG A 56 3.12 -3.93 8.64
N ALA A 57 2.81 -3.92 7.34
CA ALA A 57 3.63 -4.56 6.30
C ALA A 57 5.07 -4.01 6.27
N LEU A 58 5.23 -2.71 6.55
CA LEU A 58 6.52 -2.02 6.60
C LEU A 58 7.18 -2.04 7.99
N GLY A 59 6.59 -2.73 8.97
CA GLY A 59 7.14 -2.88 10.32
C GLY A 59 6.85 -1.74 11.30
N TYR A 60 5.94 -0.83 10.98
CA TYR A 60 5.46 0.21 11.90
C TYR A 60 4.31 -0.31 12.77
N GLN A 61 4.20 0.18 14.01
CA GLN A 61 3.10 -0.20 14.90
C GLN A 61 1.80 0.53 14.51
N HIS A 62 1.94 1.78 14.07
CA HIS A 62 0.82 2.65 13.74
C HIS A 62 1.04 3.46 12.46
N VAL A 63 -0.05 3.79 11.79
CA VAL A 63 -0.04 4.68 10.60
C VAL A 63 0.58 6.03 10.89
N ARG A 64 0.37 6.58 12.09
CA ARG A 64 0.97 7.87 12.49
C ARG A 64 2.50 7.81 12.47
N GLU A 65 3.10 6.72 12.92
CA GLU A 65 4.55 6.51 12.89
C GLU A 65 5.06 6.43 11.46
N MET A 66 4.35 5.68 10.61
CA MET A 66 4.67 5.59 9.18
C MET A 66 4.62 6.97 8.51
N TRP A 67 3.57 7.77 8.77
CA TRP A 67 3.46 9.12 8.19
C TRP A 67 4.51 10.08 8.71
N ALA A 68 4.86 10.00 10.00
CA ALA A 68 5.93 10.78 10.58
C ALA A 68 7.28 10.41 9.95
N ALA A 69 7.54 9.11 9.77
CA ALA A 69 8.73 8.60 9.09
C ALA A 69 8.76 8.95 7.60
N MET A 70 7.62 9.21 6.95
CA MET A 70 7.58 9.64 5.55
C MET A 70 7.84 11.14 5.39
N GLN A 71 7.49 11.95 6.40
CA GLN A 71 7.53 13.42 6.37
C GLN A 71 8.71 14.02 7.14
N ALA A 72 9.56 13.21 7.75
CA ALA A 72 10.76 13.73 8.41
C ALA A 72 11.72 14.38 7.40
N ASP A 73 12.43 15.42 7.84
CA ASP A 73 13.30 16.19 6.95
C ASP A 73 14.53 15.38 6.50
N GLY A 74 15.08 15.74 5.33
CA GLY A 74 16.32 15.17 4.78
C GLY A 74 16.09 13.99 3.83
N THR A 75 16.06 12.75 4.36
CA THR A 75 16.10 11.49 3.59
C THR A 75 14.87 10.60 3.78
N ALA A 76 13.88 11.05 4.54
CA ALA A 76 12.84 10.18 5.06
C ALA A 76 11.94 9.55 3.98
N LEU A 77 11.67 10.29 2.89
CA LEU A 77 10.97 9.73 1.72
C LEU A 77 11.81 8.66 0.99
N ILE A 78 13.13 8.82 0.93
CA ILE A 78 14.05 7.83 0.33
C ILE A 78 14.06 6.57 1.18
N GLU A 79 14.18 6.72 2.50
CA GLU A 79 14.15 5.58 3.44
C GLU A 79 12.82 4.84 3.39
N TRP A 80 11.70 5.56 3.33
CA TRP A 80 10.38 4.97 3.15
C TRP A 80 10.29 4.20 1.82
N ASN A 81 10.79 4.78 0.72
CA ASN A 81 10.83 4.11 -0.58
C ASN A 81 11.71 2.85 -0.58
N CYS A 82 12.86 2.87 0.11
CA CYS A 82 13.72 1.70 0.28
C CYS A 82 12.97 0.58 1.02
N ARG A 83 12.34 0.88 2.16
CA ARG A 83 11.54 -0.09 2.91
C ARG A 83 10.37 -0.63 2.10
N HIS A 84 9.69 0.23 1.36
CA HIS A 84 8.61 -0.17 0.45
C HIS A 84 9.12 -1.14 -0.62
N ARG A 85 10.23 -0.81 -1.30
CA ARG A 85 10.84 -1.67 -2.33
C ARG A 85 11.28 -3.03 -1.78
N GLU A 86 11.88 -3.04 -0.59
CA GLU A 86 12.27 -4.28 0.10
C GLU A 86 11.05 -5.14 0.43
N ALA A 87 9.99 -4.55 1.00
CA ALA A 87 8.76 -5.26 1.32
C ALA A 87 8.08 -5.84 0.07
N VAL A 88 7.97 -5.06 -1.02
CA VAL A 88 7.44 -5.54 -2.30
C VAL A 88 8.29 -6.68 -2.85
N THR A 89 9.62 -6.55 -2.81
CA THR A 89 10.54 -7.58 -3.29
C THR A 89 10.37 -8.88 -2.50
N LEU A 90 10.25 -8.81 -1.17
CA LEU A 90 10.03 -9.97 -0.31
C LEU A 90 8.68 -10.64 -0.59
N LEU A 91 7.63 -9.86 -0.81
CA LEU A 91 6.31 -10.37 -1.17
C LEU A 91 6.35 -11.12 -2.52
N LEU A 92 6.93 -10.50 -3.55
CA LEU A 92 6.96 -11.08 -4.90
C LEU A 92 7.87 -12.30 -5.00
N ARG A 93 8.96 -12.36 -4.23
CA ARG A 93 9.85 -13.54 -4.17
C ARG A 93 9.12 -14.83 -3.79
N GLN A 94 8.04 -14.74 -3.00
CA GLN A 94 7.22 -15.90 -2.64
C GLN A 94 6.49 -16.51 -3.85
N ARG A 95 6.43 -15.79 -4.98
CA ARG A 95 5.78 -16.18 -6.23
C ARG A 95 6.74 -16.15 -7.42
N ASN A 96 8.03 -16.32 -7.16
CA ASN A 96 9.11 -16.24 -8.17
C ASN A 96 9.18 -14.90 -8.91
N GLY A 97 8.61 -13.83 -8.35
CA GLY A 97 8.78 -12.46 -8.82
C GLY A 97 9.93 -11.73 -8.12
N GLY A 98 10.13 -10.48 -8.50
CA GLY A 98 11.12 -9.55 -7.95
C GLY A 98 11.95 -8.85 -9.05
N PRO A 99 12.91 -8.00 -8.65
CA PRO A 99 13.66 -7.15 -9.58
C PRO A 99 14.45 -7.90 -10.64
N SER A 100 14.88 -9.14 -10.35
CA SER A 100 15.65 -9.98 -11.28
C SER A 100 14.81 -11.03 -12.01
N ALA A 101 13.50 -11.09 -11.78
CA ALA A 101 12.64 -12.12 -12.34
C ALA A 101 12.21 -11.80 -13.79
N GLY A 102 12.25 -10.53 -14.19
CA GLY A 102 11.74 -10.05 -15.47
C GLY A 102 10.25 -9.70 -15.42
N MET A 103 9.78 -8.97 -16.44
CA MET A 103 8.43 -8.40 -16.46
C MET A 103 7.34 -9.48 -16.44
N ASP A 104 7.46 -10.53 -17.25
CA ASP A 104 6.45 -11.59 -17.33
C ASP A 104 6.27 -12.31 -15.98
N HIS A 105 7.37 -12.63 -15.30
CA HIS A 105 7.32 -13.27 -13.98
C HIS A 105 6.73 -12.35 -12.91
N ASN A 106 7.04 -11.05 -12.98
CA ASN A 106 6.48 -10.04 -12.09
C ASN A 106 4.97 -9.87 -12.30
N GLU A 107 4.52 -9.85 -13.55
CA GLU A 107 3.10 -9.80 -13.88
C GLU A 107 2.35 -11.03 -13.35
N VAL A 108 2.87 -12.24 -13.60
CA VAL A 108 2.29 -13.49 -13.10
C VAL A 108 2.24 -13.51 -11.57
N ALA A 109 3.30 -13.04 -10.90
CA ALA A 109 3.33 -12.95 -9.44
C ALA A 109 2.26 -11.99 -8.90
N ILE A 110 2.11 -10.81 -9.52
CA ILE A 110 1.10 -9.80 -9.13
C ILE A 110 -0.31 -10.35 -9.37
N GLN A 111 -0.58 -10.95 -10.53
CA GLN A 111 -1.87 -11.57 -10.84
C GLN A 111 -2.20 -12.70 -9.85
N SER A 112 -1.23 -13.54 -9.51
CA SER A 112 -1.42 -14.59 -8.51
C SER A 112 -1.74 -14.03 -7.13
N LEU A 113 -1.09 -12.94 -6.72
CA LEU A 113 -1.40 -12.27 -5.46
C LEU A 113 -2.80 -11.66 -5.46
N ILE A 114 -3.26 -11.08 -6.57
CA ILE A 114 -4.62 -10.56 -6.71
C ILE A 114 -5.65 -11.69 -6.60
N ALA A 115 -5.41 -12.81 -7.28
CA ALA A 115 -6.30 -13.98 -7.26
C ALA A 115 -6.45 -14.56 -5.83
N ASP A 116 -5.37 -14.53 -5.04
CA ASP A 116 -5.37 -15.01 -3.66
C ASP A 116 -5.88 -13.97 -2.64
N MET A 117 -6.33 -12.78 -3.09
CA MET A 117 -6.91 -11.80 -2.18
C MET A 117 -8.28 -12.27 -1.66
N PRO A 118 -8.60 -12.01 -0.37
CA PRO A 118 -9.96 -12.25 0.15
C PRO A 118 -11.00 -11.48 -0.67
N GLU A 119 -12.16 -12.09 -0.90
CA GLU A 119 -13.26 -11.53 -1.74
C GLU A 119 -13.64 -10.10 -1.34
N ALA A 120 -13.60 -9.79 -0.04
CA ALA A 120 -13.88 -8.46 0.50
C ALA A 120 -12.98 -7.35 -0.08
N PHE A 121 -11.82 -7.71 -0.65
CA PHE A 121 -10.87 -6.80 -1.26
C PHE A 121 -10.82 -6.90 -2.78
N GLN A 122 -11.44 -7.90 -3.41
CA GLN A 122 -11.44 -8.05 -4.88
C GLN A 122 -12.27 -6.96 -5.57
N ALA A 123 -13.28 -6.41 -4.89
CA ALA A 123 -14.09 -5.29 -5.39
C ALA A 123 -13.47 -3.91 -5.10
N TYR A 124 -12.21 -3.83 -4.65
CA TYR A 124 -11.59 -2.54 -4.36
C TYR A 124 -11.47 -1.70 -5.64
N PRO A 125 -11.68 -0.36 -5.58
CA PRO A 125 -11.63 0.51 -6.75
C PRO A 125 -10.33 0.42 -7.57
N TYR A 126 -9.21 0.05 -6.95
CA TYR A 126 -7.92 -0.12 -7.63
C TYR A 126 -7.80 -1.41 -8.46
N LEU A 127 -8.74 -2.34 -8.32
CA LEU A 127 -8.80 -3.59 -9.08
C LEU A 127 -9.86 -3.57 -10.19
N VAL A 128 -10.74 -2.56 -10.20
CA VAL A 128 -11.80 -2.42 -11.22
C VAL A 128 -11.20 -2.15 -12.62
N ASP A 129 -10.03 -1.50 -12.67
CA ASP A 129 -9.16 -1.35 -13.86
C ASP A 129 -7.75 -1.92 -13.55
N ALA A 130 -7.68 -3.23 -13.24
CA ALA A 130 -6.44 -3.84 -12.76
C ALA A 130 -5.34 -3.91 -13.82
N GLU A 131 -5.65 -4.15 -15.10
CA GLU A 131 -4.65 -4.38 -16.15
C GLU A 131 -3.62 -3.23 -16.30
N PRO A 132 -4.02 -1.95 -16.43
CA PRO A 132 -3.07 -0.84 -16.46
C PRO A 132 -2.25 -0.71 -15.16
N ALA A 133 -2.87 -1.00 -14.00
CA ALA A 133 -2.19 -0.93 -12.72
C ALA A 133 -1.16 -2.06 -12.55
N ILE A 134 -1.47 -3.27 -13.05
CA ILE A 134 -0.55 -4.42 -13.07
C ILE A 134 0.65 -4.09 -13.96
N SER A 135 0.42 -3.57 -15.17
CA SER A 135 1.51 -3.20 -16.09
C SER A 135 2.47 -2.19 -15.46
N LEU A 136 1.94 -1.12 -14.86
CA LEU A 136 2.74 -0.10 -14.17
C LEU A 136 3.46 -0.64 -12.93
N ALA A 137 2.84 -1.57 -12.20
CA ALA A 137 3.47 -2.22 -11.05
C ALA A 137 4.62 -3.12 -11.48
N THR A 138 4.44 -3.90 -12.55
CA THR A 138 5.46 -4.75 -13.15
C THR A 138 6.66 -3.94 -13.63
N GLU A 139 6.43 -2.82 -14.30
CA GLU A 139 7.48 -1.89 -14.72
C GLU A 139 8.25 -1.37 -13.49
N TRP A 140 7.53 -0.88 -12.48
CA TRP A 140 8.15 -0.34 -11.26
C TRP A 140 9.04 -1.35 -10.53
N VAL A 141 8.65 -2.62 -10.46
CA VAL A 141 9.44 -3.68 -9.82
C VAL A 141 10.71 -4.02 -10.61
N SER A 142 10.67 -3.81 -11.92
CA SER A 142 11.75 -4.18 -12.85
C SER A 142 12.80 -3.08 -13.04
N LEU A 143 12.55 -1.88 -12.51
CA LEU A 143 13.53 -0.79 -12.31
C LEU A 143 14.40 -1.07 -11.08
#